data_AF-A0A800ERC1-F1
#
_entry.id   AF-A0A800ERC1-F1
#
_cell.length_a   1.000
_cell.length_b   1.000
_cell.length_c   1.000
_cell.angle_alpha   90.00
_cell.angle_beta   90.00
_cell.angle_gamma   90.00
#
_symmetry.space_group_name_H-M   'P 1'
#
loop_
_entity.id
_entity.type
_entity.pdbx_description
1 polymer ?
#
loop_
_entity_poly.entity_id
_entity_poly.type
_entity_poly.pdbx_seq_one_letter_code
_entity_poly.pdbx_strand_id
1 'polypeptide(L)'
;MHRTRNGGQSWDEISPDLTTNDKSRQGVSGGLTPDNLGVEYCCVIYAFDESPVQQGVLWAGSNDGKIHVSRDDGGSWQDVSGNLPDWPVDGVVRGIDASKWDAGKAYLVAEGHQVGDFRPHVYRTENYGESWTKIIDGIEDHILSFTRDISEDPVRPGLLYLGTENRLYVSFNDGDDWQPLINNLPPAPMYGVVVQEHFNDLVIGTYGRGFWIMDDLTPLQQLTDEVRASSAHLFQPRDAYRFNSRTGPATMPNDLTVGENPQNAAYINYWLGEAMTGSDVSVRISDASGEVVRTLEGTSDQGINRVFWDFQGERSTSIRRRVTPRYADWVDYGPERVREQNGMSVRQPPGTYTVTLEVNGEEFSRELRVLKDPNSTGDMSDIRAQQALMEEIQRDHADAADAVNRIEWFRRQLQDLQAVLQDQGEAGDLIETADALNTSLIEIEEELMQLQGTGTGQDMVRYPGKAVEKLGHLGQVTSVGDFPPTDQDAEVQALLRAIIIDARSDLDEFTRSELADFNRTLQERGLNPVIGGDSDR
;
A
#
# COMPACT_ATOMS: atom_id res chain seq x y z
N MET A 1 0.95 7.73 43.99
CA MET A 1 0.62 6.83 42.86
C MET A 1 -0.22 5.68 43.39
N HIS A 2 -1.16 5.19 42.57
CA HIS A 2 -2.03 4.08 42.95
C HIS A 2 -1.90 2.93 41.94
N ARG A 3 -2.02 1.69 42.42
CA ARG A 3 -1.96 0.49 41.58
C ARG A 3 -3.18 -0.39 41.82
N THR A 4 -3.69 -0.99 40.75
CA THR A 4 -4.68 -2.06 40.84
C THR A 4 -4.14 -3.36 40.26
N ARG A 5 -4.56 -4.50 40.83
CA ARG A 5 -4.25 -5.85 40.33
C ARG A 5 -5.49 -6.64 39.92
N ASN A 6 -6.67 -6.00 39.91
CA ASN A 6 -7.96 -6.65 39.74
C ASN A 6 -8.91 -5.85 38.84
N GLY A 7 -8.36 -5.15 37.85
CA GLY A 7 -9.15 -4.36 36.90
C GLY A 7 -9.84 -3.15 37.54
N GLY A 8 -9.23 -2.55 38.57
CA GLY A 8 -9.71 -1.32 39.20
C GLY A 8 -10.71 -1.49 40.34
N GLN A 9 -10.99 -2.72 40.79
CA GLN A 9 -11.90 -2.96 41.92
C GLN A 9 -11.33 -2.49 43.26
N SER A 10 -10.02 -2.57 43.43
CA SER A 10 -9.30 -1.99 44.56
C SER A 10 -7.97 -1.39 44.12
N TRP A 11 -7.51 -0.41 44.90
CA TRP A 11 -6.29 0.35 44.63
C TRP A 11 -5.41 0.39 45.87
N ASP A 12 -4.14 0.04 45.69
CA ASP A 12 -3.09 0.20 46.69
C ASP A 12 -2.38 1.53 46.43
N GLU A 13 -2.09 2.29 47.48
CA GLU A 13 -1.14 3.41 47.39
C GLU A 13 0.28 2.84 47.33
N ILE A 14 1.03 3.18 46.28
CA ILE A 14 2.36 2.62 45.98
C ILE A 14 3.43 3.70 45.85
N SER A 15 3.17 4.93 46.31
CA SER A 15 4.21 5.96 46.37
C SER A 15 3.83 7.05 47.36
N PRO A 16 4.82 7.75 47.93
CA PRO A 16 4.60 9.08 48.50
C PRO A 16 4.27 10.11 47.38
N ASP A 17 4.19 11.38 47.73
CA ASP A 17 4.18 12.47 46.74
C ASP A 17 5.51 12.48 45.98
N LEU A 18 5.44 12.35 44.65
CA LEU A 18 6.61 12.28 43.76
C LEU A 18 6.86 13.60 43.02
N THR A 19 6.29 14.70 43.51
CA THR A 19 6.41 16.06 42.94
C THR A 19 7.19 16.96 43.91
N THR A 20 7.37 18.24 43.59
CA THR A 20 7.90 19.21 44.57
C THR A 20 6.93 19.46 45.73
N ASN A 21 5.65 19.19 45.52
CA ASN A 21 4.55 19.46 46.44
C ASN A 21 4.53 20.91 46.96
N ASP A 22 4.94 21.87 46.12
CA ASP A 22 4.99 23.29 46.48
C ASP A 22 3.57 23.85 46.64
N LYS A 23 3.14 23.98 47.91
CA LYS A 23 1.81 24.51 48.25
C LYS A 23 1.58 25.95 47.78
N SER A 24 2.64 26.73 47.54
CA SER A 24 2.50 28.09 47.02
C SER A 24 2.01 28.09 45.55
N ARG A 25 2.22 26.99 44.82
CA ARG A 25 1.82 26.80 43.43
C ARG A 25 0.51 26.00 43.27
N GLN A 26 -0.07 25.50 44.35
CA GLN A 26 -1.34 24.75 44.39
C GLN A 26 -2.53 25.64 44.81
N GLY A 27 -2.47 26.93 44.45
CA GLY A 27 -3.52 27.90 44.74
C GLY A 27 -4.68 27.87 43.74
N VAL A 28 -5.65 28.77 43.92
CA VAL A 28 -6.75 28.97 42.98
C VAL A 28 -6.21 29.64 41.70
N SER A 29 -6.47 29.06 40.52
CA SER A 29 -6.07 29.62 39.22
C SER A 29 -7.06 30.69 38.72
N GLY A 30 -6.76 31.39 37.61
CA GLY A 30 -7.66 32.39 36.98
C GLY A 30 -7.61 33.83 37.53
N GLY A 31 -6.91 34.08 38.63
CA GLY A 31 -6.65 35.43 39.14
C GLY A 31 -7.92 36.16 39.59
N LEU A 32 -8.32 37.23 38.90
CA LEU A 32 -9.54 38.00 39.22
C LEU A 32 -10.83 37.19 39.03
N THR A 33 -10.82 36.24 38.10
CA THR A 33 -11.93 35.31 37.88
C THR A 33 -11.39 33.91 38.13
N PRO A 34 -11.73 33.29 39.27
CA PRO A 34 -11.26 31.96 39.59
C PRO A 34 -11.56 30.98 38.44
N ASP A 35 -10.53 30.25 38.03
CA ASP A 35 -10.63 29.08 37.17
C ASP A 35 -10.35 27.85 38.04
N ASN A 36 -11.09 26.78 37.81
CA ASN A 36 -10.93 25.51 38.53
C ASN A 36 -11.13 24.32 37.59
N LEU A 37 -10.83 24.51 36.30
CA LEU A 37 -10.86 23.44 35.30
C LEU A 37 -9.70 22.43 35.50
N GLY A 38 -8.70 22.78 36.33
CA GLY A 38 -7.62 21.89 36.76
C GLY A 38 -6.49 21.72 35.76
N VAL A 39 -6.56 22.40 34.61
CA VAL A 39 -5.52 22.36 33.57
C VAL A 39 -4.26 23.13 33.98
N GLU A 40 -4.35 24.02 34.99
CA GLU A 40 -3.24 24.78 35.55
C GLU A 40 -2.65 24.16 36.83
N TYR A 41 -3.07 22.96 37.23
CA TYR A 41 -2.55 22.35 38.46
C TYR A 41 -1.05 22.07 38.35
N CYS A 42 -0.28 22.66 39.26
CA CYS A 42 1.12 22.35 39.48
C CYS A 42 1.26 21.12 40.41
N CYS A 43 2.44 20.49 40.44
CA CYS A 43 2.72 19.32 41.25
C CYS A 43 1.84 18.12 40.86
N VAL A 44 1.85 17.76 39.58
CA VAL A 44 1.09 16.61 39.04
C VAL A 44 2.04 15.68 38.29
N ILE A 45 1.83 14.38 38.42
CA ILE A 45 2.52 13.37 37.61
C ILE A 45 1.95 13.40 36.19
N TYR A 46 2.81 13.67 35.21
CA TYR A 46 2.47 13.85 33.81
C TYR A 46 2.92 12.69 32.93
N ALA A 47 4.02 12.03 33.30
CA ALA A 47 4.55 10.86 32.61
C ALA A 47 4.71 9.71 33.60
N PHE A 48 4.37 8.50 33.17
CA PHE A 48 4.58 7.29 33.94
C PHE A 48 4.75 6.12 32.98
N ASP A 49 5.72 5.25 33.28
CA ASP A 49 5.89 4.02 32.52
C ASP A 49 6.42 2.88 33.42
N GLU A 50 6.06 1.64 33.08
CA GLU A 50 6.60 0.43 33.70
C GLU A 50 7.49 -0.29 32.70
N SER A 51 8.67 -0.74 33.14
CA SER A 51 9.58 -1.48 32.26
C SER A 51 8.89 -2.75 31.73
N PRO A 52 8.81 -2.93 30.40
CA PRO A 52 8.22 -4.14 29.81
C PRO A 52 9.11 -5.37 29.99
N VAL A 53 10.40 -5.20 30.29
CA VAL A 53 11.35 -6.30 30.49
C VAL A 53 11.54 -6.70 31.95
N GLN A 54 11.11 -5.86 32.89
CA GLN A 54 11.20 -6.18 34.32
C GLN A 54 10.06 -5.54 35.11
N GLN A 55 9.11 -6.39 35.55
CA GLN A 55 8.02 -6.00 36.42
C GLN A 55 8.53 -5.27 37.68
N GLY A 56 7.84 -4.20 38.06
CA GLY A 56 8.12 -3.44 39.27
C GLY A 56 9.26 -2.43 39.14
N VAL A 57 9.84 -2.29 37.94
CA VAL A 57 10.63 -1.09 37.60
C VAL A 57 9.67 -0.04 37.05
N LEU A 58 9.44 1.01 37.84
CA LEU A 58 8.45 2.05 37.55
C LEU A 58 9.14 3.40 37.46
N TRP A 59 8.77 4.19 36.45
CA TRP A 59 9.25 5.55 36.25
C TRP A 59 8.11 6.54 36.39
N ALA A 60 8.37 7.68 37.02
CA ALA A 60 7.40 8.75 37.16
C ALA A 60 8.05 10.11 36.90
N GLY A 61 7.39 10.93 36.10
CA GLY A 61 7.80 12.29 35.75
C GLY A 61 6.67 13.29 36.03
N SER A 62 6.99 14.43 36.63
CA SER A 62 6.02 15.46 36.99
C SER A 62 6.09 16.71 36.10
N ASN A 63 5.04 17.54 36.15
CA ASN A 63 5.03 18.84 35.48
C ASN A 63 5.80 19.95 36.20
N ASP A 64 6.38 19.66 37.36
CA ASP A 64 7.28 20.53 38.10
C ASP A 64 8.73 20.00 38.13
N GLY A 65 9.05 19.10 37.19
CA GLY A 65 10.41 18.69 36.87
C GLY A 65 11.02 17.65 37.80
N LYS A 66 10.20 16.88 38.51
CA LYS A 66 10.64 15.72 39.29
C LYS A 66 10.59 14.43 38.48
N ILE A 67 11.63 13.63 38.63
CA ILE A 67 11.79 12.32 38.01
C ILE A 67 12.15 11.33 39.10
N HIS A 68 11.36 10.25 39.20
CA HIS A 68 11.57 9.19 40.17
C HIS A 68 11.58 7.82 39.52
N VAL A 69 12.38 6.91 40.09
CA VAL A 69 12.38 5.49 39.73
C VAL A 69 12.09 4.64 40.96
N SER A 70 11.28 3.60 40.80
CA SER A 70 11.13 2.49 41.74
C SER A 70 11.63 1.22 41.08
N ARG A 71 12.23 0.32 41.86
CA ARG A 71 12.75 -0.98 41.39
C ARG A 71 12.18 -2.16 42.17
N ASP A 72 11.20 -1.89 43.02
CA ASP A 72 10.59 -2.81 43.97
C ASP A 72 9.06 -2.66 43.97
N ASP A 73 8.47 -2.43 42.79
CA ASP A 73 7.02 -2.42 42.57
C ASP A 73 6.30 -1.35 43.41
N GLY A 74 6.96 -0.19 43.55
CA GLY A 74 6.46 0.96 44.30
C GLY A 74 6.73 0.91 45.81
N GLY A 75 7.53 -0.04 46.29
CA GLY A 75 7.92 -0.11 47.71
C GLY A 75 8.77 1.10 48.14
N SER A 76 9.70 1.51 47.29
CA SER A 76 10.56 2.68 47.46
C SER A 76 10.78 3.42 46.14
N TRP A 77 10.98 4.74 46.24
CA TRP A 77 11.18 5.62 45.09
C TRP A 77 12.43 6.47 45.30
N GLN A 78 13.27 6.56 44.28
CA GLN A 78 14.49 7.36 44.26
C GLN A 78 14.28 8.58 43.36
N ASP A 79 14.50 9.80 43.88
CA ASP A 79 14.54 11.02 43.09
C ASP A 79 15.87 11.06 42.31
N VAL A 80 15.77 11.07 40.98
CA VAL A 80 16.92 11.10 40.06
C VAL A 80 17.01 12.42 39.27
N SER A 81 16.15 13.39 39.58
CA SER A 81 16.06 14.67 38.85
C SER A 81 17.37 15.46 38.88
N GLY A 82 18.11 15.37 39.99
CA GLY A 82 19.37 16.09 40.18
C GLY A 82 20.54 15.58 39.33
N ASN A 83 20.36 14.46 38.63
CA ASN A 83 21.41 13.82 37.83
C ASN A 83 21.38 14.22 36.35
N LEU A 84 20.37 14.99 35.91
CA LEU A 84 20.22 15.38 34.51
C LEU A 84 21.07 16.63 34.17
N PRO A 85 21.89 16.59 33.11
CA PRO A 85 22.61 17.78 32.65
C PRO A 85 21.65 18.77 31.98
N ASP A 86 21.89 20.07 32.15
CA ASP A 86 21.15 21.16 31.46
C ASP A 86 19.61 21.03 31.53
N TRP A 87 19.12 20.56 32.68
CA TRP A 87 17.69 20.38 32.95
C TRP A 87 16.93 21.73 32.95
N PRO A 88 15.78 21.85 32.24
CA PRO A 88 14.98 23.06 32.28
C PRO A 88 14.34 23.21 33.67
N VAL A 89 14.70 24.29 34.37
CA VAL A 89 14.06 24.65 35.65
C VAL A 89 12.56 24.86 35.40
N ASP A 90 11.72 24.25 36.24
CA ASP A 90 10.26 24.23 36.07
C ASP A 90 9.79 23.61 34.73
N GLY A 91 10.64 22.78 34.10
CA GLY A 91 10.28 22.00 32.92
C GLY A 91 9.31 20.87 33.24
N VAL A 92 8.46 20.54 32.26
CA VAL A 92 7.47 19.46 32.35
C VAL A 92 8.08 18.20 31.79
N VAL A 93 8.12 17.11 32.58
CA VAL A 93 8.42 15.78 32.05
C VAL A 93 7.21 15.32 31.24
N ARG A 94 7.34 15.25 29.92
CA ARG A 94 6.23 15.00 29.00
C ARG A 94 6.06 13.53 28.64
N GLY A 95 7.16 12.81 28.50
CA GLY A 95 7.17 11.41 28.11
C GLY A 95 8.35 10.70 28.75
N ILE A 96 8.10 9.46 29.14
CA ILE A 96 9.10 8.50 29.56
C ILE A 96 8.78 7.20 28.82
N ASP A 97 9.79 6.62 28.19
CA ASP A 97 9.70 5.29 27.58
C ASP A 97 10.76 4.42 28.26
N ALA A 98 10.30 3.51 29.12
CA ALA A 98 11.14 2.50 29.75
C ALA A 98 11.55 1.49 28.69
N SER A 99 12.83 1.14 28.65
CA SER A 99 13.35 0.39 27.51
C SER A 99 12.70 -0.98 27.38
N LYS A 100 12.43 -1.34 26.12
CA LYS A 100 11.91 -2.63 25.67
C LYS A 100 12.96 -3.73 25.71
N TRP A 101 14.20 -3.39 26.03
CA TRP A 101 15.36 -4.27 25.93
C TRP A 101 16.17 -4.37 27.22
N ASP A 102 16.20 -3.32 28.05
CA ASP A 102 16.99 -3.30 29.28
C ASP A 102 16.25 -2.60 30.44
N ALA A 103 16.17 -3.26 31.59
CA ALA A 103 15.43 -2.75 32.75
C ALA A 103 16.03 -1.48 33.37
N GLY A 104 17.33 -1.26 33.22
CA GLY A 104 18.04 -0.08 33.70
C GLY A 104 17.96 1.10 32.74
N LYS A 105 17.51 0.87 31.50
CA LYS A 105 17.48 1.87 30.45
C LYS A 105 16.11 2.55 30.32
N ALA A 106 16.12 3.85 30.11
CA ALA A 106 14.92 4.63 29.82
C ALA A 106 15.28 5.88 29.00
N TYR A 107 14.31 6.34 28.23
CA TYR A 107 14.36 7.63 27.53
C TYR A 107 13.35 8.58 28.12
N LEU A 108 13.68 9.86 28.13
CA LEU A 108 12.86 10.91 28.70
C LEU A 108 12.84 12.13 27.80
N VAL A 109 11.66 12.72 27.64
CA VAL A 109 11.47 14.02 27.01
C VAL A 109 10.89 15.02 27.98
N ALA A 110 11.40 16.25 27.90
CA ALA A 110 10.92 17.37 28.69
C ALA A 110 10.64 18.60 27.82
N GLU A 111 9.78 19.49 28.29
CA GLU A 111 9.55 20.77 27.65
C GLU A 111 9.64 21.91 28.68
N GLY A 112 10.16 23.06 28.24
CA GLY A 112 10.20 24.29 29.04
C GLY A 112 9.42 25.45 28.39
N HIS A 113 8.62 25.19 27.36
CA HIS A 113 8.03 26.25 26.53
C HIS A 113 7.10 27.18 27.34
N GLN A 114 6.47 26.66 28.40
CA GLN A 114 5.62 27.43 29.32
C GLN A 114 6.41 28.45 30.15
N VAL A 115 7.71 28.23 30.31
CA VAL A 115 8.65 29.15 30.98
C VAL A 115 9.60 29.84 30.00
N GLY A 116 9.31 29.77 28.69
CA GLY A 116 10.06 30.45 27.64
C GLY A 116 11.29 29.70 27.12
N ASP A 117 11.47 28.43 27.46
CA ASP A 117 12.53 27.57 26.93
C ASP A 117 11.99 26.63 25.84
N PHE A 118 12.36 26.90 24.59
CA PHE A 118 11.87 26.16 23.42
C PHE A 118 12.86 25.13 22.89
N ARG A 119 13.98 24.91 23.61
CA ARG A 119 15.02 23.97 23.18
C ARG A 119 14.53 22.52 23.34
N PRO A 120 15.04 21.58 22.52
CA PRO A 120 14.79 20.17 22.74
C PRO A 120 15.48 19.69 24.02
N HIS A 121 14.76 18.87 24.79
CA HIS A 121 15.28 18.24 26.00
C HIS A 121 14.94 16.75 25.98
N VAL A 122 15.88 15.97 25.43
CA VAL A 122 15.78 14.51 25.33
C VAL A 122 16.97 13.90 26.05
N TYR A 123 16.71 12.88 26.87
CA TYR A 123 17.73 12.23 27.68
C TYR A 123 17.62 10.71 27.63
N ARG A 124 18.77 10.04 27.72
CA ARG A 124 18.91 8.59 27.89
C ARG A 124 19.61 8.27 29.20
N THR A 125 19.14 7.27 29.91
CA THR A 125 19.87 6.60 31.01
C THR A 125 20.00 5.12 30.71
N GLU A 126 21.03 4.48 31.27
CA GLU A 126 21.25 3.02 31.19
C GLU A 126 21.40 2.38 32.59
N ASN A 127 21.20 3.17 33.65
CA ASN A 127 21.49 2.76 35.02
C ASN A 127 20.46 3.31 36.01
N TYR A 128 19.18 3.16 35.68
CA TYR A 128 18.07 3.56 36.54
C TYR A 128 18.15 5.04 36.95
N GLY A 129 18.69 5.91 36.09
CA GLY A 129 18.74 7.35 36.31
C GLY A 129 19.89 7.80 37.22
N GLU A 130 20.83 6.92 37.57
CA GLU A 130 22.06 7.30 38.27
C GLU A 130 22.89 8.30 37.43
N SER A 131 22.86 8.17 36.10
CA SER A 131 23.42 9.14 35.16
C SER A 131 22.56 9.26 33.90
N TRP A 132 22.62 10.44 33.28
CA TRP A 132 21.88 10.76 32.06
C TRP A 132 22.79 11.37 31.00
N THR A 133 22.51 11.04 29.74
CA THR A 133 23.12 11.66 28.56
C THR A 133 22.05 12.45 27.83
N LYS A 134 22.34 13.71 27.49
CA LYS A 134 21.47 14.51 26.62
C LYS A 134 21.69 14.09 25.18
N ILE A 135 20.62 13.75 24.47
CA ILE A 135 20.65 13.10 23.15
C ILE A 135 19.84 13.93 22.14
N ILE A 136 20.38 15.08 21.73
CA ILE A 136 19.68 16.07 20.90
C ILE A 136 20.41 16.43 19.60
N ASP A 137 21.52 15.79 19.30
CA ASP A 137 22.30 16.11 18.10
C ASP A 137 21.50 15.73 16.84
N GLY A 138 21.54 16.60 15.84
CA GLY A 138 20.73 16.48 14.62
C GLY A 138 19.30 17.07 14.70
N ILE A 139 18.82 17.44 15.89
CA ILE A 139 17.56 18.20 16.04
C ILE A 139 17.82 19.68 15.72
N GLU A 140 17.00 20.26 14.85
CA GLU A 140 17.10 21.68 14.47
C GLU A 140 16.84 22.59 15.69
N ASP A 141 17.65 23.65 15.87
CA ASP A 141 17.37 24.68 16.88
C ASP A 141 16.29 25.64 16.38
N HIS A 142 15.05 25.41 16.81
CA HIS A 142 13.88 26.18 16.39
C HIS A 142 12.87 26.32 17.54
N ILE A 143 12.06 27.38 17.53
CA ILE A 143 11.02 27.64 18.54
C ILE A 143 9.93 26.55 18.63
N LEU A 144 9.92 25.62 17.68
CA LEU A 144 8.99 24.47 17.61
C LEU A 144 9.72 23.13 17.77
N SER A 145 10.98 23.12 18.21
CA SER A 145 11.75 21.87 18.38
C SER A 145 11.61 21.26 19.76
N PHE A 146 10.89 21.91 20.68
CA PHE A 146 10.63 21.32 21.99
C PHE A 146 9.87 20.00 21.84
N THR A 147 10.25 19.05 22.69
CA THR A 147 9.93 17.64 22.52
C THR A 147 8.65 17.27 23.25
N ARG A 148 7.86 16.38 22.64
CA ARG A 148 6.54 16.01 23.12
C ARG A 148 6.47 14.56 23.55
N ASP A 149 7.00 13.64 22.73
CA ASP A 149 6.95 12.21 23.02
C ASP A 149 8.13 11.45 22.39
N ILE A 150 8.53 10.32 22.98
CA ILE A 150 9.62 9.46 22.51
C ILE A 150 9.22 7.99 22.61
N SER A 151 9.61 7.18 21.62
CA SER A 151 9.34 5.75 21.61
C SER A 151 10.51 4.96 21.06
N GLU A 152 10.98 3.98 21.82
CA GLU A 152 11.95 2.96 21.40
C GLU A 152 11.25 1.88 20.58
N ASP A 153 11.91 1.46 19.50
CA ASP A 153 11.41 0.41 18.63
C ASP A 153 11.42 -0.97 19.34
N PRO A 154 10.31 -1.73 19.28
CA PRO A 154 10.20 -3.04 19.92
C PRO A 154 10.96 -4.16 19.18
N VAL A 155 11.49 -3.91 17.98
CA VAL A 155 12.17 -4.91 17.14
C VAL A 155 13.67 -4.63 17.03
N ARG A 156 14.08 -3.36 16.98
CA ARG A 156 15.48 -2.95 16.86
C ARG A 156 15.93 -2.11 18.07
N PRO A 157 16.81 -2.65 18.94
CA PRO A 157 17.46 -1.85 19.98
C PRO A 157 18.17 -0.62 19.38
N GLY A 158 17.98 0.54 20.02
CA GLY A 158 18.59 1.80 19.59
C GLY A 158 17.96 2.48 18.37
N LEU A 159 16.88 1.93 17.80
CA LEU A 159 16.02 2.65 16.87
C LEU A 159 14.96 3.42 17.68
N LEU A 160 14.95 4.74 17.57
CA LEU A 160 14.05 5.61 18.34
C LEU A 160 13.25 6.53 17.42
N TYR A 161 12.04 6.86 17.85
CA TYR A 161 11.15 7.84 17.22
C TYR A 161 10.86 8.97 18.19
N LEU A 162 10.96 10.22 17.74
CA LEU A 162 10.79 11.41 18.59
C LEU A 162 9.82 12.40 17.95
N GLY A 163 8.71 12.67 18.66
CA GLY A 163 7.75 13.70 18.32
C GLY A 163 8.13 15.06 18.92
N THR A 164 8.08 16.10 18.10
CA THR A 164 8.27 17.50 18.51
C THR A 164 7.01 18.33 18.21
N GLU A 165 7.06 19.64 18.45
CA GLU A 165 5.94 20.53 18.15
C GLU A 165 5.64 20.66 16.65
N ASN A 166 6.58 20.34 15.77
CA ASN A 166 6.36 20.45 14.32
C ASN A 166 6.93 19.32 13.46
N ARG A 167 7.71 18.38 14.02
CA ARG A 167 8.41 17.34 13.27
C ARG A 167 8.54 16.01 14.02
N LEU A 168 8.61 14.94 13.24
CA LEU A 168 8.97 13.59 13.67
C LEU A 168 10.43 13.40 13.33
N TYR A 169 11.18 12.84 14.27
CA TYR A 169 12.57 12.45 14.08
C TYR A 169 12.73 10.94 14.29
N VAL A 170 13.75 10.38 13.66
CA VAL A 170 14.21 9.01 13.88
C VAL A 170 15.70 9.03 14.21
N SER A 171 16.11 8.16 15.12
CA SER A 171 17.52 7.88 15.42
C SER A 171 17.80 6.39 15.23
N PHE A 172 18.93 6.05 14.64
CA PHE A 172 19.36 4.66 14.40
C PHE A 172 20.50 4.23 15.33
N ASN A 173 20.92 5.13 16.23
CA ASN A 173 22.07 5.02 17.11
C ASN A 173 21.71 5.51 18.51
N ASP A 174 20.54 5.10 18.99
CA ASP A 174 20.15 5.23 20.39
C ASP A 174 19.93 6.67 20.88
N GLY A 175 19.61 7.58 19.94
CA GLY A 175 19.41 9.00 20.18
C GLY A 175 20.67 9.84 20.01
N ASP A 176 21.84 9.23 19.76
CA ASP A 176 23.09 9.98 19.60
C ASP A 176 23.01 10.92 18.40
N ASP A 177 22.34 10.54 17.30
CA ASP A 177 22.01 11.42 16.18
C ASP A 177 20.55 11.25 15.73
N TRP A 178 19.88 12.38 15.47
CA TRP A 178 18.52 12.45 14.97
C TRP A 178 18.45 12.97 13.54
N GLN A 179 17.53 12.41 12.76
CA GLN A 179 17.20 12.91 11.43
C GLN A 179 15.68 13.06 11.25
N PRO A 180 15.19 14.06 10.50
CA PRO A 180 13.76 14.20 10.24
C PRO A 180 13.19 12.96 9.54
N LEU A 181 12.07 12.47 10.03
CA LEU A 181 11.25 11.41 9.41
C LEU A 181 9.93 12.03 8.94
N ILE A 182 10.01 12.94 7.98
CA ILE A 182 8.86 13.64 7.41
C ILE A 182 8.71 13.25 5.95
N ASN A 183 7.70 12.42 5.68
CA ASN A 183 7.23 12.16 4.32
C ASN A 183 6.04 13.10 4.00
N ASN A 184 4.83 12.60 3.87
CA ASN A 184 3.60 13.39 3.70
C ASN A 184 2.97 13.86 5.02
N LEU A 185 3.61 13.63 6.17
CA LEU A 185 3.15 14.09 7.48
C LEU A 185 3.23 15.62 7.58
N PRO A 186 2.11 16.35 7.79
CA PRO A 186 2.13 17.80 7.91
C PRO A 186 2.85 18.26 9.19
N PRO A 187 3.46 19.46 9.19
CA PRO A 187 3.99 20.06 10.40
C PRO A 187 2.90 20.26 11.45
N ALA A 188 2.92 19.44 12.51
CA ALA A 188 1.91 19.40 13.56
C ALA A 188 2.56 18.99 14.89
N PRO A 189 1.98 19.39 16.04
CA PRO A 189 2.42 18.89 17.34
C PRO A 189 2.15 17.39 17.47
N MET A 190 3.17 16.62 17.85
CA MET A 190 3.13 15.16 17.91
C MET A 190 3.05 14.72 19.37
N TYR A 191 1.84 14.50 19.86
CA TYR A 191 1.56 14.22 21.27
C TYR A 191 1.63 12.74 21.65
N GLY A 192 1.67 11.84 20.66
CA GLY A 192 1.80 10.42 20.89
C GLY A 192 2.54 9.75 19.74
N VAL A 193 3.46 8.86 20.06
CA VAL A 193 4.26 8.07 19.13
C VAL A 193 4.27 6.63 19.64
N VAL A 194 3.70 5.70 18.87
CA VAL A 194 3.65 4.29 19.26
C VAL A 194 3.83 3.37 18.07
N VAL A 195 4.58 2.30 18.26
CA VAL A 195 4.67 1.20 17.28
C VAL A 195 3.52 0.22 17.52
N GLN A 196 2.67 0.04 16.52
CA GLN A 196 1.64 -1.00 16.52
C GLN A 196 2.30 -2.32 16.09
N GLU A 197 2.52 -3.22 17.04
CA GLU A 197 3.36 -4.42 16.85
C GLU A 197 2.75 -5.50 15.94
N HIS A 198 1.42 -5.52 15.75
CA HIS A 198 0.79 -6.56 14.95
C HIS A 198 1.06 -6.40 13.45
N PHE A 199 0.94 -5.16 12.95
CA PHE A 199 1.27 -4.81 11.56
C PHE A 199 2.67 -4.23 11.43
N ASN A 200 3.31 -3.84 12.54
CA ASN A 200 4.61 -3.15 12.55
C ASN A 200 4.54 -1.77 11.89
N ASP A 201 3.53 -0.99 12.27
CA ASP A 201 3.27 0.36 11.75
C ASP A 201 3.53 1.42 12.84
N LEU A 202 4.01 2.60 12.45
CA LEU A 202 4.20 3.72 13.38
C LEU A 202 2.97 4.61 13.40
N VAL A 203 2.36 4.78 14.57
CA VAL A 203 1.16 5.60 14.76
C VAL A 203 1.53 6.87 15.50
N ILE A 204 1.17 8.01 14.89
CA ILE A 204 1.42 9.35 15.41
C ILE A 204 0.09 10.00 15.77
N GLY A 205 -0.10 10.34 17.04
CA GLY A 205 -1.19 11.18 17.52
C GLY A 205 -0.82 12.66 17.42
N THR A 206 -1.56 13.43 16.63
CA THR A 206 -1.29 14.86 16.42
C THR A 206 -2.29 15.76 17.13
N TYR A 207 -1.88 16.97 17.51
CA TYR A 207 -2.83 17.99 17.96
C TYR A 207 -3.47 18.68 16.75
N GLY A 208 -4.76 18.42 16.53
CA GLY A 208 -5.56 19.08 15.50
C GLY A 208 -5.56 18.41 14.12
N ARG A 209 -4.88 17.27 13.92
CA ARG A 209 -4.89 16.51 12.64
C ARG A 209 -5.12 15.00 12.78
N GLY A 210 -5.67 14.56 13.91
CA GLY A 210 -6.00 13.15 14.14
C GLY A 210 -4.76 12.26 14.22
N PHE A 211 -4.88 11.04 13.70
CA PHE A 211 -3.81 10.04 13.67
C PHE A 211 -3.19 9.95 12.27
N TRP A 212 -1.88 9.75 12.24
CA TRP A 212 -1.12 9.43 11.04
C TRP A 212 -0.44 8.08 11.23
N ILE A 213 -0.48 7.24 10.21
CA ILE A 213 0.09 5.89 10.25
C ILE A 213 1.14 5.80 9.14
N MET A 214 2.38 5.51 9.51
CA MET A 214 3.39 5.07 8.56
C MET A 214 3.34 3.55 8.52
N ASP A 215 2.75 3.05 7.44
CA ASP A 215 2.67 1.61 7.19
C ASP A 215 4.08 1.02 7.00
N ASP A 216 4.32 -0.09 7.67
CA ASP A 216 5.48 -0.97 7.50
C ASP A 216 6.83 -0.30 7.85
N LEU A 217 7.22 -0.42 9.12
CA LEU A 217 8.51 0.03 9.66
C LEU A 217 9.69 -0.88 9.33
N THR A 218 9.42 -2.04 8.73
CA THR A 218 10.41 -3.06 8.38
C THR A 218 11.67 -2.50 7.70
N PRO A 219 11.58 -1.55 6.74
CA PRO A 219 12.76 -0.97 6.12
C PRO A 219 13.63 -0.18 7.11
N LEU A 220 13.04 0.58 8.03
CA LEU A 220 13.81 1.34 9.04
C LEU A 220 14.48 0.38 10.03
N GLN A 221 13.78 -0.66 10.46
CA GLN A 221 14.33 -1.68 11.34
C GLN A 221 15.49 -2.45 10.69
N GLN A 222 15.44 -2.71 9.38
CA GLN A 222 16.50 -3.41 8.65
C GLN A 222 17.61 -2.49 8.09
N LEU A 223 17.47 -1.16 8.17
CA LEU A 223 18.43 -0.23 7.59
C LEU A 223 19.71 -0.12 8.43
N THR A 224 20.70 -0.97 8.14
CA THR A 224 22.03 -0.93 8.75
C THR A 224 22.99 -0.07 7.94
N ASP A 225 24.19 0.21 8.48
CA ASP A 225 25.22 0.94 7.75
C ASP A 225 25.76 0.15 6.56
N GLU A 226 25.77 -1.18 6.64
CA GLU A 226 26.09 -2.05 5.50
C GLU A 226 25.05 -1.91 4.38
N VAL A 227 23.75 -1.82 4.73
CA VAL A 227 22.69 -1.57 3.73
C VAL A 227 22.87 -0.19 3.09
N ARG A 228 23.09 0.86 3.89
CA ARG A 228 23.31 2.22 3.37
C ARG A 228 24.54 2.33 2.45
N ALA A 229 25.59 1.56 2.74
CA ALA A 229 26.80 1.50 1.93
C ALA A 229 26.69 0.60 0.69
N SER A 230 25.64 -0.22 0.59
CA SER A 230 25.41 -1.10 -0.56
C SER A 230 24.90 -0.35 -1.79
N SER A 231 25.13 -0.92 -2.98
CA SER A 231 24.58 -0.43 -4.24
C SER A 231 23.07 -0.63 -4.31
N ALA A 232 22.59 -1.80 -3.89
CA ALA A 232 21.18 -2.13 -3.80
C ALA A 232 20.95 -3.17 -2.69
N HIS A 233 19.74 -3.17 -2.11
CA HIS A 233 19.34 -4.15 -1.12
C HIS A 233 17.82 -4.39 -1.15
N LEU A 234 17.40 -5.64 -1.32
CA LEU A 234 16.00 -6.03 -1.09
C LEU A 234 15.79 -6.34 0.41
N PHE A 235 14.97 -5.53 1.07
CA PHE A 235 14.58 -5.78 2.46
C PHE A 235 13.72 -7.05 2.54
N GLN A 236 13.82 -7.79 3.64
CA GLN A 236 12.92 -8.91 3.91
C GLN A 236 11.49 -8.35 4.07
N PRO A 237 10.52 -8.67 3.18
CA PRO A 237 9.16 -8.19 3.31
C PRO A 237 8.49 -8.74 4.56
N ARG A 238 7.60 -7.94 5.18
CA ARG A 238 6.67 -8.44 6.22
C ARG A 238 5.64 -9.38 5.60
N ASP A 239 5.05 -10.23 6.43
CA ASP A 239 3.89 -11.03 6.03
C ASP A 239 2.76 -10.12 5.53
N ALA A 240 2.12 -10.48 4.41
CA ALA A 240 1.08 -9.68 3.78
C ALA A 240 -0.27 -10.37 3.86
N TYR A 241 -1.30 -9.69 4.38
CA TYR A 241 -2.65 -10.23 4.38
C TYR A 241 -3.34 -9.97 3.04
N ARG A 242 -3.87 -11.03 2.43
CA ARG A 242 -4.76 -10.96 1.27
C ARG A 242 -6.19 -10.70 1.74
N PHE A 243 -6.52 -9.46 2.11
CA PHE A 243 -7.86 -9.12 2.62
C PHE A 243 -8.92 -9.19 1.53
N ASN A 244 -10.15 -9.57 1.88
CA ASN A 244 -11.29 -9.46 0.96
C ASN A 244 -11.91 -8.07 1.04
N SER A 245 -12.36 -7.56 -0.11
CA SER A 245 -13.12 -6.32 -0.15
C SER A 245 -14.39 -6.45 0.68
N ARG A 246 -14.61 -5.52 1.61
CA ARG A 246 -15.83 -5.46 2.43
C ARG A 246 -16.67 -4.28 1.98
N THR A 247 -17.90 -4.57 1.56
CA THR A 247 -18.87 -3.52 1.25
C THR A 247 -19.23 -2.78 2.52
N GLY A 248 -18.86 -1.50 2.59
CA GLY A 248 -19.28 -0.61 3.66
C GLY A 248 -20.79 -0.33 3.62
N PRO A 249 -21.37 0.16 4.73
CA PRO A 249 -22.74 0.67 4.69
C PRO A 249 -22.83 1.84 3.70
N ALA A 250 -24.01 2.03 3.10
CA ALA A 250 -24.24 3.20 2.24
C ALA A 250 -24.14 4.48 3.09
N THR A 251 -23.19 5.36 2.75
CA THR A 251 -22.97 6.64 3.41
C THR A 251 -23.14 7.80 2.44
N MET A 252 -23.34 9.02 2.98
CA MET A 252 -23.24 10.23 2.16
C MET A 252 -21.79 10.41 1.69
N PRO A 253 -21.56 10.83 0.43
CA PRO A 253 -20.20 11.12 -0.03
C PRO A 253 -19.60 12.29 0.75
N ASN A 254 -18.26 12.31 0.88
CA ASN A 254 -17.46 13.40 1.47
C ASN A 254 -17.63 13.62 2.99
N ASP A 255 -17.81 12.55 3.77
CA ASP A 255 -17.70 12.65 5.23
C ASP A 255 -16.24 12.85 5.64
N LEU A 256 -15.93 13.99 6.28
CA LEU A 256 -14.59 14.39 6.73
C LEU A 256 -14.05 13.53 7.88
N THR A 257 -14.84 12.59 8.40
CA THR A 257 -14.44 11.66 9.48
C THR A 257 -13.99 10.30 8.97
N VAL A 258 -14.08 10.04 7.66
CA VAL A 258 -13.67 8.77 7.05
C VAL A 258 -12.15 8.79 6.83
N GLY A 259 -11.45 7.86 7.47
CA GLY A 259 -10.03 7.61 7.23
C GLY A 259 -9.78 6.81 5.95
N GLU A 260 -8.55 6.85 5.47
CA GLU A 260 -8.08 6.04 4.36
C GLU A 260 -7.50 4.71 4.88
N ASN A 261 -7.91 3.60 4.30
CA ASN A 261 -7.33 2.29 4.63
C ASN A 261 -5.99 2.12 3.89
N PRO A 262 -5.02 1.39 4.47
CA PRO A 262 -3.80 1.02 3.76
C PRO A 262 -4.13 0.21 2.50
N GLN A 263 -3.21 0.22 1.53
CA GLN A 263 -3.37 -0.53 0.31
C GLN A 263 -3.42 -2.04 0.61
N ASN A 264 -4.42 -2.73 0.08
CA ASN A 264 -4.53 -4.19 0.21
C ASN A 264 -3.54 -4.88 -0.73
N ALA A 265 -2.27 -4.91 -0.32
CA ALA A 265 -1.14 -5.37 -1.11
C ALA A 265 0.00 -5.89 -0.21
N ALA A 266 0.92 -6.64 -0.79
CA ALA A 266 2.23 -6.87 -0.20
C ALA A 266 3.14 -5.65 -0.44
N TYR A 267 3.76 -5.16 0.64
CA TYR A 267 4.65 -4.01 0.63
C TYR A 267 6.06 -4.52 0.37
N ILE A 268 6.61 -4.20 -0.79
CA ILE A 268 7.95 -4.64 -1.20
C ILE A 268 8.85 -3.41 -1.16
N ASN A 269 9.83 -3.43 -0.27
CA ASN A 269 10.72 -2.31 -0.05
C ASN A 269 12.15 -2.69 -0.45
N TYR A 270 12.89 -1.75 -1.02
CA TYR A 270 14.31 -1.93 -1.35
C TYR A 270 15.09 -0.64 -1.20
N TRP A 271 16.39 -0.75 -0.98
CA TRP A 271 17.34 0.36 -0.94
C TRP A 271 18.09 0.44 -2.28
N LEU A 272 18.29 1.65 -2.78
CA LEU A 272 19.20 1.95 -3.89
C LEU A 272 20.22 3.01 -3.47
N GLY A 273 21.50 2.70 -3.63
CA GLY A 273 22.58 3.68 -3.52
C GLY A 273 22.59 4.64 -4.71
N GLU A 274 23.35 5.74 -4.59
CA GLU A 274 23.44 6.81 -5.60
C GLU A 274 23.80 6.27 -7.00
N ALA A 275 24.66 5.24 -7.08
CA ALA A 275 25.09 4.64 -8.34
C ALA A 275 23.97 3.91 -9.10
N MET A 276 22.85 3.59 -8.45
CA MET A 276 21.71 2.89 -9.05
C MET A 276 20.57 3.85 -9.43
N THR A 277 20.69 5.15 -9.16
CA THR A 277 19.64 6.12 -9.47
C THR A 277 19.36 6.22 -10.97
N GLY A 278 18.09 6.19 -11.35
CA GLY A 278 17.66 6.25 -12.76
C GLY A 278 17.86 4.95 -13.55
N SER A 279 18.23 3.85 -12.90
CA SER A 279 18.33 2.53 -13.53
C SER A 279 16.94 1.95 -13.82
N ASP A 280 16.88 0.99 -14.75
CA ASP A 280 15.68 0.16 -14.92
C ASP A 280 15.59 -0.80 -13.72
N VAL A 281 14.47 -0.73 -13.00
CA VAL A 281 14.20 -1.55 -11.81
C VAL A 281 12.98 -2.39 -12.09
N SER A 282 13.10 -3.70 -11.91
CA SER A 282 11.97 -4.62 -11.96
C SER A 282 11.89 -5.45 -10.68
N VAL A 283 10.67 -5.79 -10.29
CA VAL A 283 10.39 -6.66 -9.15
C VAL A 283 9.55 -7.82 -9.65
N ARG A 284 10.16 -9.00 -9.67
CA ARG A 284 9.57 -10.26 -10.11
C ARG A 284 9.05 -11.03 -8.90
N ILE A 285 7.79 -11.39 -8.91
CA ILE A 285 7.16 -12.27 -7.93
C ILE A 285 7.00 -13.65 -8.57
N SER A 286 7.51 -14.67 -7.90
CA SER A 286 7.34 -16.07 -8.28
C SER A 286 6.62 -16.86 -7.19
N ASP A 287 5.83 -17.86 -7.59
CA ASP A 287 5.14 -18.76 -6.67
C ASP A 287 6.10 -19.80 -6.05
N ALA A 288 5.54 -20.72 -5.26
CA ALA A 288 6.30 -21.80 -4.63
C ALA A 288 6.88 -22.82 -5.62
N SER A 289 6.41 -22.86 -6.88
CA SER A 289 6.95 -23.71 -7.94
C SER A 289 8.09 -23.04 -8.72
N GLY A 290 8.25 -21.73 -8.57
CA GLY A 290 9.22 -20.91 -9.29
C GLY A 290 8.64 -20.25 -10.55
N GLU A 291 7.34 -20.43 -10.83
CA GLU A 291 6.66 -19.76 -11.93
C GLU A 291 6.49 -18.28 -11.61
N VAL A 292 6.74 -17.41 -12.60
CA VAL A 292 6.57 -15.97 -12.44
C VAL A 292 5.09 -15.65 -12.47
N VAL A 293 4.56 -15.13 -11.37
CA VAL A 293 3.16 -14.72 -11.28
C VAL A 293 2.97 -13.27 -11.71
N ARG A 294 3.96 -12.40 -11.43
CA ARG A 294 3.86 -10.98 -11.73
C ARG A 294 5.23 -10.33 -11.81
N THR A 295 5.40 -9.41 -12.74
CA THR A 295 6.51 -8.45 -12.76
C THR A 295 5.96 -7.04 -12.54
N LEU A 296 6.62 -6.28 -11.69
CA LEU A 296 6.29 -4.89 -11.37
C LEU A 296 7.45 -3.99 -11.77
N GLU A 297 7.15 -2.82 -12.29
CA GLU A 297 8.14 -1.75 -12.47
C GLU A 297 8.44 -1.10 -11.11
N GLY A 298 9.72 -0.89 -10.82
CA GLY A 298 10.20 -0.22 -9.63
C GLY A 298 10.51 1.26 -9.85
N THR A 299 10.56 2.01 -8.76
CA THR A 299 11.14 3.35 -8.72
C THR A 299 12.66 3.24 -8.58
N SER A 300 13.38 4.23 -9.10
CA SER A 300 14.85 4.25 -9.12
C SER A 300 15.43 5.46 -8.40
N ASP A 301 14.77 5.91 -7.34
CA ASP A 301 15.23 7.01 -6.49
C ASP A 301 16.34 6.53 -5.55
N GLN A 302 17.27 7.43 -5.18
CA GLN A 302 18.25 7.13 -4.13
C GLN A 302 17.54 6.93 -2.77
N GLY A 303 17.89 5.86 -2.06
CA GLY A 303 17.38 5.54 -0.74
C GLY A 303 16.34 4.42 -0.74
N ILE A 304 15.40 4.49 0.21
CA ILE A 304 14.33 3.49 0.34
C ILE A 304 13.25 3.76 -0.71
N ASN A 305 12.94 2.72 -1.48
CA ASN A 305 11.88 2.66 -2.49
C ASN A 305 10.84 1.63 -2.07
N ARG A 306 9.60 1.79 -2.52
CA ARG A 306 8.47 0.91 -2.20
C ARG A 306 7.61 0.66 -3.44
N VAL A 307 7.31 -0.61 -3.69
CA VAL A 307 6.30 -1.04 -4.67
C VAL A 307 5.28 -1.96 -4.01
N PHE A 308 4.09 -2.04 -4.61
CA PHE A 308 2.97 -2.79 -4.07
C PHE A 308 2.56 -3.91 -5.01
N TRP A 309 2.49 -5.12 -4.49
CA TRP A 309 1.87 -6.23 -5.20
C TRP A 309 0.46 -6.46 -4.66
N ASP A 310 -0.55 -6.15 -5.46
CA ASP A 310 -2.00 -6.29 -5.16
C ASP A 310 -2.51 -7.75 -5.23
N PHE A 311 -1.57 -8.71 -5.20
CA PHE A 311 -1.81 -10.14 -5.34
C PHE A 311 -2.35 -10.56 -6.71
N GLN A 312 -2.41 -9.67 -7.70
CA GLN A 312 -2.81 -10.04 -9.06
C GLN A 312 -1.63 -10.65 -9.81
N GLY A 313 -1.92 -11.69 -10.60
CA GLY A 313 -0.98 -12.20 -11.58
C GLY A 313 -0.81 -11.26 -12.78
N GLU A 314 -0.08 -11.73 -13.78
CA GLU A 314 0.00 -11.06 -15.08
C GLU A 314 -1.36 -10.95 -15.74
N ARG A 315 -1.51 -9.88 -16.52
CA ARG A 315 -2.70 -9.71 -17.36
C ARG A 315 -2.58 -10.60 -18.59
N SER A 316 -3.70 -11.18 -18.99
CA SER A 316 -3.85 -11.86 -20.28
C SER A 316 -3.79 -10.86 -21.44
N THR A 317 -3.90 -11.35 -22.67
CA THR A 317 -3.94 -10.50 -23.87
C THR A 317 -4.96 -9.36 -23.74
N SER A 318 -4.52 -8.15 -24.04
CA SER A 318 -5.35 -6.95 -24.18
C SER A 318 -6.20 -7.00 -25.45
N ILE A 319 -7.42 -6.47 -25.39
CA ILE A 319 -8.23 -6.23 -26.59
C ILE A 319 -7.86 -4.86 -27.17
N ARG A 320 -7.45 -4.83 -28.44
CA ARG A 320 -7.01 -3.63 -29.16
C ARG A 320 -7.95 -3.36 -30.32
N ARG A 321 -8.94 -2.50 -30.11
CA ARG A 321 -9.87 -2.07 -31.17
C ARG A 321 -9.22 -1.07 -32.10
N ARG A 322 -9.37 -1.29 -33.41
CA ARG A 322 -8.81 -0.50 -34.51
C ARG A 322 -9.90 0.12 -35.40
N VAL A 323 -11.14 -0.35 -35.25
CA VAL A 323 -12.31 0.17 -35.95
C VAL A 323 -13.22 0.89 -34.98
N THR A 324 -13.76 2.04 -35.39
CA THR A 324 -14.67 2.82 -34.56
C THR A 324 -15.95 2.04 -34.25
N PRO A 325 -16.60 2.27 -33.10
CA PRO A 325 -17.84 1.60 -32.76
C PRO A 325 -18.92 1.85 -33.81
N ARG A 326 -19.80 0.87 -34.02
CA ARG A 326 -20.87 0.97 -35.03
C ARG A 326 -21.75 2.19 -34.76
N TYR A 327 -22.08 2.93 -35.82
CA TYR A 327 -22.92 4.14 -35.77
C TYR A 327 -22.33 5.29 -34.93
N ALA A 328 -21.02 5.28 -34.71
CA ALA A 328 -20.32 6.24 -33.87
C ALA A 328 -19.02 6.73 -34.52
N ASP A 329 -19.08 7.13 -35.79
CA ASP A 329 -17.94 7.62 -36.58
C ASP A 329 -17.30 8.89 -36.00
N TRP A 330 -17.95 9.54 -35.04
CA TRP A 330 -17.45 10.68 -34.28
C TRP A 330 -16.48 10.28 -33.16
N VAL A 331 -16.35 9.00 -32.83
CA VAL A 331 -15.43 8.50 -31.81
C VAL A 331 -14.00 8.53 -32.36
N ASP A 332 -13.13 9.26 -31.67
CA ASP A 332 -11.72 9.37 -32.02
C ASP A 332 -10.86 8.46 -31.12
N TYR A 333 -10.09 7.56 -31.74
CA TYR A 333 -9.10 6.70 -31.05
C TYR A 333 -7.71 7.36 -30.95
N GLY A 334 -7.60 8.63 -31.33
CA GLY A 334 -6.37 9.39 -31.25
C GLY A 334 -5.34 8.96 -32.31
N PRO A 335 -4.08 9.41 -32.17
CA PRO A 335 -3.06 9.27 -33.21
C PRO A 335 -2.68 7.81 -33.50
N GLU A 336 -2.73 6.95 -32.47
CA GLU A 336 -2.45 5.52 -32.62
C GLU A 336 -3.61 4.76 -33.27
N ARG A 337 -4.80 5.37 -33.32
CA ARG A 337 -6.03 4.77 -33.86
C ARG A 337 -6.37 3.42 -33.21
N VAL A 338 -5.98 3.24 -31.97
CA VAL A 338 -6.26 2.03 -31.19
C VAL A 338 -6.93 2.43 -29.89
N ARG A 339 -7.98 1.71 -29.54
CA ARG A 339 -8.55 1.72 -28.19
C ARG A 339 -8.27 0.40 -27.50
N GLU A 340 -7.45 0.47 -26.46
CA GLU A 340 -7.05 -0.69 -25.66
C GLU A 340 -8.00 -0.94 -24.48
N GLN A 341 -8.29 -2.21 -24.25
CA GLN A 341 -8.95 -2.73 -23.06
C GLN A 341 -8.05 -3.80 -22.44
N ASN A 342 -7.64 -3.57 -21.20
CA ASN A 342 -6.74 -4.46 -20.47
C ASN A 342 -7.29 -5.89 -20.38
N GLY A 343 -6.38 -6.88 -20.46
CA GLY A 343 -6.72 -8.28 -20.20
C GLY A 343 -7.04 -8.56 -18.73
N MET A 344 -7.51 -9.78 -18.47
CA MET A 344 -7.84 -10.26 -17.14
C MET A 344 -6.60 -10.69 -16.37
N SER A 345 -6.59 -10.48 -15.06
CA SER A 345 -5.59 -11.05 -14.15
C SER A 345 -6.27 -11.95 -13.14
N VAL A 346 -5.56 -12.98 -12.68
CA VAL A 346 -6.04 -13.87 -11.63
C VAL A 346 -5.38 -13.49 -10.31
N ARG A 347 -6.21 -13.34 -9.27
CA ARG A 347 -5.73 -13.06 -7.92
C ARG A 347 -5.11 -14.32 -7.32
N GLN A 348 -3.84 -14.23 -6.99
CA GLN A 348 -3.03 -15.31 -6.46
C GLN A 348 -3.45 -15.70 -5.02
N PRO A 349 -3.34 -16.98 -4.64
CA PRO A 349 -3.80 -17.49 -3.35
C PRO A 349 -2.84 -17.13 -2.21
N PRO A 350 -3.28 -17.18 -0.93
CA PRO A 350 -2.36 -17.19 0.20
C PRO A 350 -1.34 -18.33 0.08
N GLY A 351 -0.08 -18.05 0.43
CA GLY A 351 1.01 -18.97 0.17
C GLY A 351 2.38 -18.35 0.38
N THR A 352 3.42 -19.08 -0.02
CA THR A 352 4.80 -18.60 -0.01
C THR A 352 5.19 -18.22 -1.42
N TYR A 353 5.78 -17.04 -1.56
CA TYR A 353 6.25 -16.46 -2.81
C TYR A 353 7.72 -16.05 -2.67
N THR A 354 8.40 -15.94 -3.79
CA THR A 354 9.74 -15.34 -3.87
C THR A 354 9.64 -13.99 -4.56
N VAL A 355 10.09 -12.94 -3.90
CA VAL A 355 10.26 -11.61 -4.47
C VAL A 355 11.70 -11.46 -4.92
N THR A 356 11.92 -11.11 -6.18
CA THR A 356 13.25 -10.86 -6.75
C THR A 356 13.30 -9.44 -7.29
N LEU A 357 14.17 -8.62 -6.71
CA LEU A 357 14.54 -7.31 -7.23
C LEU A 357 15.62 -7.50 -8.29
N GLU A 358 15.42 -6.98 -9.49
CA GLU A 358 16.42 -6.89 -10.54
C GLU A 358 16.72 -5.42 -10.83
N VAL A 359 17.99 -5.05 -10.75
CA VAL A 359 18.48 -3.69 -11.02
C VAL A 359 19.87 -3.77 -11.64
N ASN A 360 20.06 -3.19 -12.83
CA ASN A 360 21.34 -3.24 -13.58
C ASN A 360 21.94 -4.65 -13.74
N GLY A 361 21.09 -5.67 -13.84
CA GLY A 361 21.51 -7.07 -13.99
C GLY A 361 21.95 -7.76 -12.68
N GLU A 362 21.84 -7.09 -11.53
CA GLU A 362 21.96 -7.71 -10.20
C GLU A 362 20.58 -8.17 -9.71
N GLU A 363 20.50 -9.40 -9.21
CA GLU A 363 19.28 -9.97 -8.62
C GLU A 363 19.40 -10.14 -7.10
N PHE A 364 18.37 -9.73 -6.36
CA PHE A 364 18.24 -9.92 -4.93
C PHE A 364 16.91 -10.59 -4.61
N SER A 365 16.92 -11.75 -3.96
CA SER A 365 15.68 -12.48 -3.64
C SER A 365 15.39 -12.56 -2.14
N ARG A 366 14.10 -12.51 -1.79
CA ARG A 366 13.55 -12.72 -0.44
C ARG A 366 12.26 -13.52 -0.51
N GLU A 367 11.98 -14.26 0.55
CA GLU A 367 10.69 -14.94 0.72
C GLU A 367 9.62 -13.92 1.13
N LEU A 368 8.40 -14.07 0.61
CA LEU A 368 7.21 -13.34 1.04
C LEU A 368 6.13 -14.34 1.41
N ARG A 369 5.55 -14.20 2.61
CA ARG A 369 4.40 -15.00 3.04
C ARG A 369 3.13 -14.18 2.87
N VAL A 370 2.20 -14.69 2.07
CA VAL A 370 0.86 -14.13 1.89
C VAL A 370 -0.10 -14.91 2.79
N LEU A 371 -0.68 -14.23 3.76
CA LEU A 371 -1.64 -14.76 4.72
C LEU A 371 -3.06 -14.59 4.21
N LYS A 372 -3.93 -15.55 4.56
CA LYS A 372 -5.36 -15.48 4.28
C LYS A 372 -6.00 -14.37 5.13
N ASP A 373 -7.05 -13.73 4.62
CA ASP A 373 -7.91 -12.85 5.42
C ASP A 373 -8.40 -13.57 6.70
N PRO A 374 -8.04 -13.08 7.91
CA PRO A 374 -8.44 -13.70 9.17
C PRO A 374 -9.95 -13.62 9.42
N ASN A 375 -10.67 -12.75 8.71
CA ASN A 375 -12.13 -12.60 8.82
C ASN A 375 -12.92 -13.53 7.89
N SER A 376 -12.23 -14.29 7.04
CA SER A 376 -12.85 -15.18 6.06
C SER A 376 -12.92 -16.61 6.57
N THR A 377 -14.06 -17.29 6.36
CA THR A 377 -14.25 -18.69 6.81
C THR A 377 -13.91 -19.74 5.75
N GLY A 378 -13.78 -19.38 4.47
CA GLY A 378 -13.44 -20.33 3.40
C GLY A 378 -12.02 -20.85 3.51
N ASP A 379 -11.76 -22.11 3.17
CA ASP A 379 -10.45 -22.72 3.42
C ASP A 379 -9.48 -22.61 2.22
N MET A 380 -8.26 -23.12 2.37
CA MET A 380 -7.27 -23.08 1.27
C MET A 380 -7.66 -23.96 0.08
N SER A 381 -8.53 -24.96 0.26
CA SER A 381 -9.03 -25.77 -0.85
C SER A 381 -10.09 -25.03 -1.65
N ASP A 382 -10.96 -24.27 -0.97
CA ASP A 382 -11.94 -23.36 -1.58
C ASP A 382 -11.26 -22.29 -2.43
N ILE A 383 -10.24 -21.62 -1.88
CA ILE A 383 -9.47 -20.59 -2.60
C ILE A 383 -8.80 -21.17 -3.85
N ARG A 384 -8.25 -22.38 -3.76
CA ARG A 384 -7.61 -23.06 -4.90
C ARG A 384 -8.63 -23.46 -5.97
N ALA A 385 -9.82 -23.91 -5.58
CA ALA A 385 -10.90 -24.20 -6.53
C ALA A 385 -11.36 -22.91 -7.25
N GLN A 386 -11.45 -21.80 -6.53
CA GLN A 386 -11.75 -20.49 -7.10
C GLN A 386 -10.67 -20.05 -8.10
N GLN A 387 -9.39 -20.15 -7.71
CA GLN A 387 -8.27 -19.83 -8.58
C GLN A 387 -8.30 -20.65 -9.88
N ALA A 388 -8.51 -21.96 -9.79
CA ALA A 388 -8.53 -22.85 -10.96
C ALA A 388 -9.60 -22.43 -11.98
N LEU A 389 -10.81 -22.10 -11.52
CA LEU A 389 -11.85 -21.59 -12.41
C LEU A 389 -11.51 -20.19 -12.95
N MET A 390 -10.90 -19.32 -12.14
CA MET A 390 -10.46 -18.00 -12.59
C MET A 390 -9.38 -18.07 -13.68
N GLU A 391 -8.46 -19.03 -13.60
CA GLU A 391 -7.45 -19.30 -14.64
C GLU A 391 -8.09 -19.83 -15.93
N GLU A 392 -9.16 -20.61 -15.82
CA GLU A 392 -9.96 -21.01 -16.99
C GLU A 392 -10.67 -19.83 -17.64
N ILE A 393 -11.35 -18.99 -16.84
CA ILE A 393 -12.02 -17.77 -17.33
C ILE A 393 -11.02 -16.82 -17.98
N GLN A 394 -9.84 -16.64 -17.37
CA GLN A 394 -8.77 -15.80 -17.92
C GLN A 394 -8.30 -16.32 -19.29
N ARG A 395 -8.10 -17.64 -19.43
CA ARG A 395 -7.70 -18.26 -20.70
C ARG A 395 -8.77 -18.09 -21.78
N ASP A 396 -10.04 -18.31 -21.46
CA ASP A 396 -11.14 -18.12 -22.41
C ASP A 396 -11.26 -16.65 -22.83
N HIS A 397 -11.07 -15.71 -21.89
CA HIS A 397 -11.03 -14.28 -22.20
C HIS A 397 -9.85 -13.93 -23.10
N ALA A 398 -8.68 -14.52 -22.88
CA ALA A 398 -7.49 -14.33 -23.74
C ALA A 398 -7.75 -14.84 -25.16
N ASP A 399 -8.30 -16.05 -25.30
CA ASP A 399 -8.67 -16.64 -26.59
C ASP A 399 -9.68 -15.77 -27.36
N ALA A 400 -10.66 -15.20 -26.66
CA ALA A 400 -11.60 -14.24 -27.25
C ALA A 400 -10.91 -12.94 -27.67
N ALA A 401 -9.99 -12.43 -26.84
CA ALA A 401 -9.23 -11.22 -27.14
C ALA A 401 -8.33 -11.38 -28.37
N ASP A 402 -7.67 -12.52 -28.53
CA ASP A 402 -6.85 -12.84 -29.70
C ASP A 402 -7.70 -12.89 -30.98
N ALA A 403 -8.87 -13.53 -30.93
CA ALA A 403 -9.81 -13.57 -32.04
C ALA A 403 -10.30 -12.17 -32.44
N VAL A 404 -10.72 -11.35 -31.47
CA VAL A 404 -11.11 -9.96 -31.68
C VAL A 404 -9.96 -9.14 -32.29
N ASN A 405 -8.75 -9.27 -31.75
CA ASN A 405 -7.58 -8.54 -32.24
C ASN A 405 -7.27 -8.86 -33.71
N ARG A 406 -7.43 -10.13 -34.11
CA ARG A 406 -7.26 -10.58 -35.49
C ARG A 406 -8.36 -10.05 -36.39
N ILE A 407 -9.62 -10.09 -35.94
CA ILE A 407 -10.76 -9.50 -36.67
C ILE A 407 -10.57 -7.98 -36.87
N GLU A 408 -10.18 -7.25 -35.83
CA GLU A 408 -9.99 -5.80 -35.89
C GLU A 408 -8.88 -5.40 -36.87
N TRP A 409 -7.84 -6.23 -37.03
CA TRP A 409 -6.84 -6.04 -38.09
C TRP A 409 -7.43 -6.24 -39.49
N PHE A 410 -8.23 -7.28 -39.70
CA PHE A 410 -8.88 -7.54 -40.99
C PHE A 410 -9.84 -6.41 -41.36
N ARG A 411 -10.75 -6.06 -40.44
CA ARG A 411 -11.74 -5.00 -40.65
C ARG A 411 -11.09 -3.66 -40.94
N ARG A 412 -10.01 -3.31 -40.22
CA ARG A 412 -9.25 -2.09 -40.47
C ARG A 412 -8.65 -2.05 -41.88
N GLN A 413 -8.01 -3.13 -42.30
CA GLN A 413 -7.41 -3.21 -43.63
C GLN A 413 -8.46 -3.17 -44.75
N LEU A 414 -9.62 -3.82 -44.56
CA LEU A 414 -10.72 -3.76 -45.51
C LEU A 414 -11.25 -2.32 -45.64
N GLN A 415 -11.45 -1.60 -44.54
CA GLN A 415 -11.88 -0.19 -44.58
C GLN A 415 -10.87 0.71 -45.29
N ASP A 416 -9.58 0.55 -45.00
CA ASP A 416 -8.53 1.33 -45.65
C ASP A 416 -8.42 1.00 -47.15
N LEU A 417 -8.53 -0.28 -47.52
CA LEU A 417 -8.54 -0.71 -48.92
C LEU A 417 -9.74 -0.13 -49.67
N GLN A 418 -10.94 -0.17 -49.07
CA GLN A 418 -12.14 0.40 -49.67
C GLN A 418 -12.00 1.90 -49.93
N ALA A 419 -11.47 2.66 -48.96
CA ALA A 419 -11.25 4.09 -49.13
C ALA A 419 -10.28 4.39 -50.30
N VAL A 420 -9.22 3.59 -50.45
CA VAL A 420 -8.27 3.72 -51.58
C VAL A 420 -8.93 3.37 -52.91
N LEU A 421 -9.70 2.28 -52.99
CA LEU A 421 -10.36 1.84 -54.22
C LEU A 421 -11.47 2.83 -54.66
N GLN A 422 -12.17 3.45 -53.71
CA GLN A 422 -13.17 4.48 -53.98
C GLN A 422 -12.55 5.74 -54.59
N ASP A 423 -11.39 6.18 -54.09
CA ASP A 423 -10.68 7.36 -54.62
C ASP A 423 -10.13 7.11 -56.04
N GLN A 424 -9.70 5.88 -56.33
CA GLN A 424 -9.23 5.49 -57.67
C GLN A 424 -10.35 5.38 -58.71
N GLY A 425 -11.61 5.23 -58.28
CA GLY A 425 -12.79 5.24 -59.16
C GLY A 425 -12.99 3.98 -60.02
N GLU A 426 -12.14 2.96 -59.90
CA GLU A 426 -12.19 1.70 -60.65
C GLU A 426 -11.95 0.51 -59.71
N ALA A 427 -13.01 -0.16 -59.22
CA ALA A 427 -13.03 -1.53 -58.64
C ALA A 427 -14.33 -1.80 -57.83
N GLY A 428 -15.49 -1.51 -58.41
CA GLY A 428 -16.78 -1.65 -57.70
C GLY A 428 -17.02 -3.06 -57.15
N ASP A 429 -16.55 -4.08 -57.84
CA ASP A 429 -16.64 -5.48 -57.44
C ASP A 429 -15.75 -5.84 -56.24
N LEU A 430 -14.55 -5.26 -56.13
CA LEU A 430 -13.69 -5.44 -54.95
C LEU A 430 -14.25 -4.71 -53.73
N ILE A 431 -14.85 -3.53 -53.93
CA ILE A 431 -15.50 -2.77 -52.85
C ILE A 431 -16.68 -3.57 -52.30
N GLU A 432 -17.52 -4.10 -53.18
CA GLU A 432 -18.66 -4.96 -52.80
C GLU A 432 -18.21 -6.22 -52.07
N THR A 433 -17.14 -6.87 -52.55
CA THR A 433 -16.58 -8.05 -51.89
C THR A 433 -15.98 -7.69 -50.51
N ALA A 434 -15.25 -6.58 -50.40
CA ALA A 434 -14.72 -6.11 -49.12
C ALA A 434 -15.81 -5.75 -48.11
N ASP A 435 -16.94 -5.18 -48.57
CA ASP A 435 -18.11 -4.90 -47.73
C ASP A 435 -18.74 -6.19 -47.21
N ALA A 436 -18.86 -7.21 -48.07
CA ALA A 436 -19.37 -8.52 -47.68
C ALA A 436 -18.46 -9.18 -46.63
N LEU A 437 -17.14 -9.19 -46.85
CA LEU A 437 -16.17 -9.72 -45.89
C LEU A 437 -16.20 -8.99 -44.55
N ASN A 438 -16.28 -7.66 -44.57
CA ASN A 438 -16.40 -6.87 -43.34
C ASN A 438 -17.72 -7.16 -42.61
N THR A 439 -18.80 -7.45 -43.34
CA THR A 439 -20.08 -7.87 -42.74
C THR A 439 -19.94 -9.24 -42.06
N SER A 440 -19.34 -10.24 -42.72
CA SER A 440 -19.06 -11.55 -42.11
C SER A 440 -18.21 -11.42 -40.84
N LEU A 441 -17.17 -10.57 -40.87
CA LEU A 441 -16.33 -10.31 -39.70
C LEU A 441 -17.09 -9.63 -38.56
N ILE A 442 -18.01 -8.69 -38.86
CA ILE A 442 -18.88 -8.07 -37.86
C ILE A 442 -19.78 -9.13 -37.19
N GLU A 443 -20.34 -10.06 -37.96
CA GLU A 443 -21.20 -11.12 -37.42
C GLU A 443 -20.43 -12.01 -36.42
N ILE A 444 -19.20 -12.41 -36.76
CA ILE A 444 -18.33 -13.19 -35.86
C ILE A 444 -17.97 -12.38 -34.61
N GLU A 445 -17.55 -11.12 -34.80
CA GLU A 445 -17.09 -10.28 -33.69
C GLU A 445 -18.21 -9.88 -32.73
N GLU A 446 -19.44 -9.70 -33.23
CA GLU A 446 -20.60 -9.40 -32.41
C GLU A 446 -21.01 -10.57 -31.50
N GLU A 447 -20.58 -11.80 -31.76
CA GLU A 447 -20.73 -12.89 -30.79
C GLU A 447 -19.72 -12.78 -29.64
N LEU A 448 -18.53 -12.27 -29.94
CA LEU A 448 -17.44 -12.11 -28.97
C LEU A 448 -17.59 -10.85 -28.12
N MET A 449 -17.88 -9.69 -28.71
CA MET A 449 -17.85 -8.39 -28.03
C MET A 449 -18.90 -7.40 -28.53
N GLN A 450 -19.24 -6.41 -27.69
CA GLN A 450 -20.25 -5.40 -28.03
C GLN A 450 -19.66 -4.25 -28.89
N LEU A 451 -20.02 -4.22 -30.18
CA LEU A 451 -19.46 -3.27 -31.16
C LEU A 451 -20.06 -1.86 -31.14
N GLN A 452 -21.15 -1.63 -30.41
CA GLN A 452 -21.79 -0.31 -30.29
C GLN A 452 -21.26 0.50 -29.09
N GLY A 453 -20.36 -0.08 -28.29
CA GLY A 453 -19.82 0.58 -27.09
C GLY A 453 -18.88 1.73 -27.40
N THR A 454 -19.36 2.96 -27.23
CA THR A 454 -18.56 4.20 -27.38
C THR A 454 -17.68 4.48 -26.18
N GLY A 455 -18.01 3.92 -25.01
CA GLY A 455 -17.33 4.22 -23.74
C GLY A 455 -17.84 5.48 -23.05
N THR A 456 -18.97 6.02 -23.50
CA THR A 456 -19.58 7.21 -22.93
C THR A 456 -21.04 6.92 -22.57
N GLY A 457 -21.64 7.77 -21.74
CA GLY A 457 -23.06 7.67 -21.41
C GLY A 457 -23.44 6.36 -20.72
N GLN A 458 -24.47 5.69 -21.23
CA GLN A 458 -25.11 4.52 -20.63
C GLN A 458 -25.08 3.32 -21.60
N ASP A 459 -24.01 3.19 -22.38
CA ASP A 459 -23.89 2.15 -23.43
C ASP A 459 -24.10 0.73 -22.87
N MET A 460 -23.52 0.44 -21.69
CA MET A 460 -23.66 -0.86 -21.01
C MET A 460 -25.08 -1.15 -20.50
N VAL A 461 -25.95 -0.13 -20.44
CA VAL A 461 -27.38 -0.29 -20.11
C VAL A 461 -28.22 -0.42 -21.39
N ARG A 462 -27.78 0.20 -22.48
CA ARG A 462 -28.49 0.21 -23.76
C ARG A 462 -28.28 -1.08 -24.54
N TYR A 463 -27.08 -1.64 -24.48
CA TYR A 463 -26.67 -2.76 -25.31
C TYR A 463 -26.24 -3.94 -24.43
N PRO A 464 -26.71 -5.16 -24.70
CA PRO A 464 -26.31 -6.34 -23.93
C PRO A 464 -24.83 -6.67 -24.16
N GLY A 465 -24.15 -7.04 -23.09
CA GLY A 465 -22.79 -7.60 -23.17
C GLY A 465 -22.77 -8.92 -23.93
N LYS A 466 -21.63 -9.19 -24.58
CA LYS A 466 -21.37 -10.41 -25.36
C LYS A 466 -20.39 -11.30 -24.60
N ALA A 467 -19.74 -12.26 -25.25
CA ALA A 467 -18.94 -13.28 -24.56
C ALA A 467 -17.85 -12.67 -23.65
N VAL A 468 -17.10 -11.68 -24.16
CA VAL A 468 -16.03 -10.98 -23.44
C VAL A 468 -16.56 -10.26 -22.20
N GLU A 469 -17.61 -9.43 -22.35
CA GLU A 469 -18.15 -8.69 -21.21
C GLU A 469 -18.78 -9.62 -20.16
N LYS A 470 -19.39 -10.73 -20.60
CA LYS A 470 -19.96 -11.74 -19.71
C LYS A 470 -18.88 -12.53 -18.97
N LEU A 471 -17.77 -12.90 -19.62
CA LEU A 471 -16.63 -13.53 -18.95
C LEU A 471 -15.99 -12.58 -17.93
N GLY A 472 -15.84 -11.30 -18.27
CA GLY A 472 -15.36 -10.29 -17.34
C GLY A 472 -16.26 -10.17 -16.11
N HIS A 473 -17.58 -10.16 -16.30
CA HIS A 473 -18.54 -10.15 -15.20
C HIS A 473 -18.50 -11.45 -14.38
N LEU A 474 -18.42 -12.61 -15.04
CA LEU A 474 -18.30 -13.91 -14.38
C LEU A 474 -17.06 -13.94 -13.49
N GLY A 475 -15.89 -13.55 -14.01
CA GLY A 475 -14.67 -13.47 -13.23
C GLY A 475 -14.79 -12.52 -12.03
N GLN A 476 -15.51 -11.40 -12.18
CA GLN A 476 -15.77 -10.48 -11.07
C GLN A 476 -16.60 -11.15 -9.96
N VAL A 477 -17.65 -11.91 -10.29
CA VAL A 477 -18.52 -12.55 -9.28
C VAL A 477 -17.89 -13.81 -8.68
N THR A 478 -17.16 -14.58 -9.49
CA THR A 478 -16.45 -15.79 -9.05
C THR A 478 -15.31 -15.46 -8.09
N SER A 479 -14.62 -14.32 -8.27
CA SER A 479 -13.52 -13.88 -7.40
C SER A 479 -13.95 -13.23 -6.07
N VAL A 480 -15.24 -13.23 -5.74
CA VAL A 480 -15.74 -12.65 -4.49
C VAL A 480 -15.48 -13.56 -3.30
N GLY A 481 -14.63 -13.11 -2.37
CA GLY A 481 -14.33 -13.83 -1.14
C GLY A 481 -13.41 -15.03 -1.36
N ASP A 482 -13.32 -15.90 -0.35
CA ASP A 482 -12.45 -17.09 -0.35
C ASP A 482 -13.26 -18.40 -0.39
N PHE A 483 -14.41 -18.39 -1.07
CA PHE A 483 -15.32 -19.54 -1.15
C PHE A 483 -15.15 -20.28 -2.48
N PRO A 484 -15.53 -21.56 -2.57
CA PRO A 484 -15.45 -22.28 -3.83
C PRO A 484 -16.46 -21.67 -4.81
N PRO A 485 -16.18 -21.71 -6.12
CA PRO A 485 -17.16 -21.32 -7.13
C PRO A 485 -18.45 -22.13 -6.99
N THR A 486 -19.55 -21.52 -7.42
CA THR A 486 -20.82 -22.23 -7.55
C THR A 486 -20.77 -23.16 -8.77
N ASP A 487 -21.59 -24.20 -8.77
CA ASP A 487 -21.75 -25.05 -9.95
C ASP A 487 -22.20 -24.20 -11.16
N GLN A 488 -23.02 -23.17 -10.94
CA GLN A 488 -23.47 -22.25 -11.97
C GLN A 488 -22.34 -21.39 -12.56
N ASP A 489 -21.31 -21.03 -11.79
CA ASP A 489 -20.16 -20.31 -12.32
C ASP A 489 -19.46 -21.15 -13.40
N ALA A 490 -19.26 -22.45 -13.12
CA ALA A 490 -18.65 -23.38 -14.07
C ALA A 490 -19.56 -23.66 -15.29
N GLU A 491 -20.87 -23.83 -15.08
CA GLU A 491 -21.83 -24.01 -16.17
C GLU A 491 -21.87 -22.80 -17.11
N VAL A 492 -21.89 -21.58 -16.56
CA VAL A 492 -21.88 -20.35 -17.36
C VAL A 492 -20.54 -20.17 -18.08
N GLN A 493 -19.42 -20.44 -17.41
CA GLN A 493 -18.09 -20.44 -18.03
C GLN A 493 -18.08 -21.38 -19.26
N ALA A 494 -18.59 -22.61 -19.12
CA ALA A 494 -18.64 -23.57 -20.22
C ALA A 494 -19.53 -23.10 -21.40
N LEU A 495 -20.66 -22.45 -21.11
CA LEU A 495 -21.53 -21.86 -22.15
C LEU A 495 -20.81 -20.74 -22.92
N LEU A 496 -20.07 -19.87 -22.22
CA LEU A 496 -19.33 -18.78 -22.84
C LEU A 496 -18.12 -19.29 -23.64
N ARG A 497 -17.41 -20.31 -23.11
CA ARG A 497 -16.33 -21.00 -23.82
C ARG A 497 -16.81 -21.58 -25.14
N ALA A 498 -18.00 -22.18 -25.18
CA ALA A 498 -18.56 -22.73 -26.42
C ALA A 498 -18.74 -21.66 -27.50
N ILE A 499 -19.29 -20.48 -27.14
CA ILE A 499 -19.45 -19.34 -28.06
C ILE A 499 -18.09 -18.90 -28.63
N ILE A 500 -17.06 -18.86 -27.79
CA ILE A 500 -15.70 -18.45 -28.19
C ILE A 500 -15.07 -19.49 -29.12
N ILE A 501 -15.25 -20.78 -28.84
CA ILE A 501 -14.77 -21.86 -29.71
C ILE A 501 -15.45 -21.78 -31.09
N ASP A 502 -16.77 -21.59 -31.12
CA ASP A 502 -17.53 -21.48 -32.37
C ASP A 502 -17.07 -20.26 -33.19
N ALA A 503 -16.99 -19.07 -32.57
CA ALA A 503 -16.54 -17.85 -33.25
C ALA A 503 -15.08 -17.95 -33.76
N ARG A 504 -14.19 -18.65 -33.04
CA ARG A 504 -12.82 -18.93 -33.51
C ARG A 504 -12.82 -19.88 -34.70
N SER A 505 -13.68 -20.90 -34.68
CA SER A 505 -13.85 -21.82 -35.81
C SER A 505 -14.34 -21.07 -37.05
N ASP A 506 -15.34 -20.20 -36.89
CA ASP A 506 -15.88 -19.39 -37.98
C ASP A 506 -14.82 -18.41 -38.53
N LEU A 507 -14.01 -17.80 -37.67
CA LEU A 507 -12.90 -16.92 -38.08
C LEU A 507 -11.82 -17.68 -38.86
N ASP A 508 -11.49 -18.91 -38.43
CA ASP A 508 -10.53 -19.76 -39.13
C ASP A 508 -11.06 -20.25 -40.47
N GLU A 509 -12.35 -20.58 -40.56
CA GLU A 509 -13.01 -20.92 -41.82
C GLU A 509 -13.01 -19.71 -42.76
N PHE A 510 -13.49 -18.54 -42.31
CA PHE A 510 -13.45 -17.27 -43.05
C PHE A 510 -12.06 -16.98 -43.61
N THR A 511 -11.01 -17.17 -42.81
CA THR A 511 -9.63 -16.93 -43.24
C THR A 511 -9.19 -17.91 -44.33
N ARG A 512 -9.55 -19.19 -44.22
CA ARG A 512 -9.14 -20.24 -45.16
C ARG A 512 -9.94 -20.25 -46.45
N SER A 513 -11.16 -19.72 -46.45
CA SER A 513 -12.04 -19.66 -47.61
C SER A 513 -12.16 -18.24 -48.15
N GLU A 514 -13.09 -17.44 -47.62
CA GLU A 514 -13.50 -16.13 -48.14
C GLU A 514 -12.32 -15.16 -48.27
N LEU A 515 -11.52 -15.02 -47.21
CA LEU A 515 -10.36 -14.12 -47.23
C LEU A 515 -9.27 -14.62 -48.18
N ALA A 516 -9.04 -15.93 -48.26
CA ALA A 516 -8.02 -16.52 -49.12
C ALA A 516 -8.36 -16.33 -50.61
N ASP A 517 -9.64 -16.47 -50.98
CA ASP A 517 -10.12 -16.23 -52.34
C ASP A 517 -10.08 -14.73 -52.71
N PHE A 518 -10.44 -13.85 -51.77
CA PHE A 518 -10.30 -12.41 -51.96
C PHE A 518 -8.85 -11.99 -52.12
N ASN A 519 -7.94 -12.51 -51.28
CA ASN A 519 -6.51 -12.25 -51.38
C ASN A 519 -5.91 -12.72 -52.70
N ARG A 520 -6.36 -13.86 -53.24
CA ARG A 520 -5.97 -14.31 -54.58
C ARG A 520 -6.41 -13.30 -55.65
N THR A 521 -7.64 -12.81 -55.55
CA THR A 521 -8.19 -11.79 -56.46
C THR A 521 -7.42 -10.47 -56.38
N LEU A 522 -7.05 -10.02 -55.17
CA LEU A 522 -6.23 -8.83 -54.97
C LEU A 522 -4.86 -8.99 -55.64
N GLN A 523 -4.20 -10.13 -55.44
CA GLN A 523 -2.90 -10.41 -56.03
C GLN A 523 -2.95 -10.48 -57.57
N GLU A 524 -3.99 -11.08 -58.14
CA GLU A 524 -4.21 -11.10 -59.60
C GLU A 524 -4.37 -9.69 -60.18
N ARG A 525 -4.83 -8.72 -59.38
CA ARG A 525 -4.95 -7.31 -59.72
C ARG A 525 -3.74 -6.46 -59.30
N GLY A 526 -2.68 -7.10 -58.80
CA GLY A 526 -1.46 -6.41 -58.37
C GLY A 526 -1.60 -5.59 -57.07
N LEU A 527 -2.62 -5.89 -56.26
CA LEU A 527 -2.87 -5.27 -54.96
C LEU A 527 -2.28 -6.11 -53.83
N ASN A 528 -1.98 -5.47 -52.70
CA ASN A 528 -1.49 -6.15 -51.51
C ASN A 528 -2.61 -7.00 -50.86
N PRO A 529 -2.30 -8.21 -50.37
CA PRO A 529 -3.27 -9.01 -49.63
C PRO A 529 -3.56 -8.39 -48.26
N VAL A 530 -4.76 -8.65 -47.75
CA VAL A 530 -5.14 -8.41 -46.35
C VAL A 530 -4.48 -9.49 -45.49
N ILE A 531 -3.77 -9.08 -44.44
CA ILE A 531 -3.00 -9.98 -43.57
C ILE A 531 -3.58 -10.00 -42.15
N GLY A 532 -3.64 -11.17 -41.53
CA GLY A 532 -3.90 -11.27 -40.09
C GLY A 532 -2.65 -10.82 -39.38
N GLY A 533 -2.76 -10.05 -38.29
CA GLY A 533 -1.61 -9.53 -37.54
C GLY A 533 -0.63 -10.58 -37.00
N ASP A 534 -0.80 -11.88 -37.31
CA ASP A 534 0.07 -13.00 -36.96
C ASP A 534 1.29 -13.12 -37.90
N SER A 535 1.90 -11.99 -38.26
CA SER A 535 3.27 -12.01 -38.75
C SER A 535 4.19 -11.72 -37.59
N ASP A 536 4.38 -12.71 -36.73
CA ASP A 536 5.55 -12.75 -35.85
C ASP A 536 6.81 -12.74 -36.74
N ARG A 537 7.37 -11.54 -36.83
CA ARG A 537 8.74 -11.23 -37.19
C ARG A 537 9.27 -10.19 -36.23
#